data_AF-A0A852IDQ4-F1
#
_entry.id   AF-A0A852IDQ4-F1
#
_cell.length_a   1.000
_cell.length_b   1.000
_cell.length_c   1.000
_cell.angle_alpha   90.00
_cell.angle_beta   90.00
_cell.angle_gamma   90.00
#
_symmetry.space_group_name_H-M   'P 1'
#
loop_
_entity.id
_entity.type
_entity.pdbx_description
1 polymer ?
#
loop_
_entity_poly.entity_id
_entity_poly.type
_entity_poly.pdbx_seq_one_letter_code
_entity_poly.pdbx_strand_id
1 'polypeptide(L)'
;ERRKMTVVEKNGYHDSVYVSAAQIFQGIHTEKRRDRMVVWYGDDSVPPMVTLQDEHSQRAAYELAFSALKYQDLLEEILLDSCVYPCPSIPDELTSLLVVMLYDLQDRKFEPRQVFDEEEPVAEVQKIEHYLHSFRTKLAAAVARCRIKNDALSIEHILPETIQKQQLRASALPLCVWVNTLRISLQDAFRDLKEEGFTRVESVADLDHYTYCVDQHCHDVLFFPSSLKEKLLNSDLFADCKLLLQ
;
A
#
# COMPACT_ATOMS: atom_id res chain seq x y z
N GLU A 1 29.67 8.27 5.26
CA GLU A 1 28.56 9.07 4.71
C GLU A 1 27.25 8.31 4.84
N ARG A 2 26.25 8.85 5.55
CA ARG A 2 24.89 8.28 5.57
C ARG A 2 24.17 8.79 4.32
N ARG A 3 24.04 7.95 3.30
CA ARG A 3 23.29 8.26 2.07
C ARG A 3 21.79 8.31 2.37
N LYS A 4 21.16 9.43 2.00
CA LYS A 4 19.70 9.61 2.05
C LYS A 4 19.05 8.60 1.11
N MET A 5 18.29 7.66 1.67
CA MET A 5 17.24 6.98 0.92
C MET A 5 16.29 8.06 0.42
N THR A 6 16.18 8.23 -0.89
CA THR A 6 15.08 8.99 -1.50
C THR A 6 13.81 8.19 -1.24
N VAL A 7 13.13 8.52 -0.14
CA VAL A 7 11.74 8.11 0.08
C VAL A 7 10.97 8.71 -1.08
N VAL A 8 10.41 7.87 -1.95
CA VAL A 8 9.46 8.33 -2.98
C VAL A 8 8.33 9.04 -2.23
N GLU A 9 8.16 10.33 -2.46
CA GLU A 9 7.07 11.09 -1.86
C GLU A 9 5.76 10.50 -2.36
N LYS A 10 4.95 9.97 -1.45
CA LYS A 10 3.61 9.48 -1.77
C LYS A 10 2.71 10.68 -1.97
N ASN A 11 2.24 10.87 -3.20
CA ASN A 11 1.40 12.00 -3.59
C ASN A 11 -0.10 11.76 -3.37
N GLY A 12 -0.47 10.65 -2.73
CA GLY A 12 -1.84 10.17 -2.55
C GLY A 12 -2.33 9.40 -3.78
N TYR A 13 -3.61 9.04 -3.77
CA TYR A 13 -4.22 8.21 -4.80
C TYR A 13 -5.39 8.94 -5.48
N HIS A 14 -5.79 8.40 -6.61
CA HIS A 14 -7.06 8.73 -7.27
C HIS A 14 -8.25 8.36 -6.36
N ASP A 15 -9.33 9.15 -6.41
CA ASP A 15 -10.62 8.90 -5.76
C ASP A 15 -11.11 7.47 -6.02
N SER A 16 -11.01 6.99 -7.26
CA SER A 16 -11.41 5.62 -7.64
C SER A 16 -10.65 4.54 -6.86
N VAL A 17 -9.37 4.77 -6.55
CA VAL A 17 -8.54 3.87 -5.76
C VAL A 17 -8.96 3.88 -4.29
N TYR A 18 -9.27 5.05 -3.72
CA TYR A 18 -9.79 5.12 -2.35
C TYR A 18 -11.14 4.41 -2.20
N VAL A 19 -12.05 4.60 -3.16
CA VAL A 19 -13.35 3.92 -3.17
C VAL A 19 -13.17 2.40 -3.23
N SER A 20 -12.35 1.91 -4.16
CA SER A 20 -12.08 0.49 -4.31
C SER A 20 -11.40 -0.09 -3.05
N ALA A 21 -10.42 0.60 -2.49
CA ALA A 21 -9.74 0.19 -1.27
C ALA A 21 -10.69 0.15 -0.06
N ALA A 22 -11.61 1.12 0.06
CA ALA A 22 -12.64 1.13 1.11
C ALA A 22 -13.61 -0.04 0.98
N GLN A 23 -14.01 -0.42 -0.24
CA GLN A 23 -14.85 -1.59 -0.48
C GLN A 23 -14.14 -2.89 -0.11
N ILE A 24 -12.87 -3.03 -0.52
CA ILE A 24 -12.04 -4.18 -0.17
C ILE A 24 -11.90 -4.28 1.35
N PHE A 25 -11.56 -3.17 2.02
CA PHE A 25 -11.43 -3.09 3.47
C PHE A 25 -12.73 -3.49 4.17
N GLN A 26 -13.88 -2.91 3.77
CA GLN A 26 -15.18 -3.24 4.35
C GLN A 26 -15.45 -4.75 4.30
N GLY A 27 -15.16 -5.40 3.17
CA GLY A 27 -15.41 -6.84 3.02
C GLY A 27 -14.51 -7.77 3.85
N ILE A 28 -13.41 -7.26 4.41
CA ILE A 28 -12.40 -8.09 5.11
C ILE A 28 -12.02 -7.57 6.51
N HIS A 29 -12.61 -6.46 6.95
CA HIS A 29 -12.29 -5.86 8.24
C HIS A 29 -12.63 -6.81 9.39
N THR A 30 -11.90 -6.67 10.49
CA THR A 30 -12.16 -7.49 11.68
C THR A 30 -13.36 -6.91 12.43
N GLU A 31 -14.51 -7.58 12.34
CA GLU A 31 -15.66 -7.23 13.17
C GLU A 31 -15.37 -7.47 14.65
N LYS A 32 -15.56 -6.44 15.46
CA LYS A 32 -15.44 -6.54 16.93
C LYS A 32 -16.77 -6.94 17.52
N ARG A 33 -16.74 -7.75 18.59
CA ARG A 33 -17.96 -8.06 19.35
C ARG A 33 -18.63 -6.76 19.83
N ARG A 34 -19.97 -6.74 19.86
CA ARG A 34 -20.77 -5.54 20.18
C ARG A 34 -20.41 -4.88 21.51
N ASP A 35 -19.87 -5.62 22.48
CA ASP A 35 -19.40 -5.10 23.77
C ASP A 35 -18.05 -4.36 23.70
N ARG A 36 -17.30 -4.51 22.60
CA ARG A 36 -15.97 -3.93 22.37
C ARG A 36 -15.89 -3.09 21.08
N MET A 37 -16.99 -2.96 20.37
CA MET A 37 -17.08 -2.19 19.13
C MET A 37 -17.15 -0.70 19.47
N VAL A 38 -16.08 0.03 19.18
CA VAL A 38 -15.97 1.46 19.47
C VAL A 38 -16.08 2.31 18.20
N VAL A 39 -15.80 1.71 17.04
CA VAL A 39 -15.99 2.29 15.71
C VAL A 39 -16.99 1.42 14.95
N TRP A 40 -18.01 2.06 14.37
CA TRP A 40 -19.06 1.41 13.59
C TRP A 40 -18.78 1.52 12.10
N TYR A 41 -18.63 0.37 11.47
CA TYR A 41 -18.64 0.22 10.02
C TYR A 41 -20.10 -0.06 9.63
N GLY A 42 -20.61 0.65 8.63
CA GLY A 42 -21.99 0.47 8.14
C GLY A 42 -22.28 -0.99 7.74
N ASP A 43 -23.54 -1.26 7.39
CA ASP A 43 -24.01 -2.63 7.12
C ASP A 43 -23.19 -3.31 6.00
N ASP A 44 -23.05 -4.63 6.08
CA ASP A 44 -22.26 -5.49 5.18
C ASP A 44 -22.89 -5.64 3.78
N SER A 45 -23.72 -4.69 3.36
CA SER A 45 -24.13 -4.59 1.96
C SER A 45 -22.91 -4.22 1.12
N VAL A 46 -22.09 -5.22 0.79
CA VAL A 46 -20.88 -5.08 -0.04
C VAL A 46 -21.33 -4.46 -1.37
N PRO A 47 -20.98 -3.20 -1.65
CA PRO A 47 -21.26 -2.63 -2.96
C PRO A 47 -20.54 -3.50 -4.00
N PRO A 48 -21.11 -3.67 -5.22
CA PRO A 48 -20.43 -4.44 -6.25
C PRO A 48 -19.01 -3.92 -6.44
N MET A 49 -18.04 -4.83 -6.34
CA MET A 49 -16.61 -4.50 -6.40
C MET A 49 -16.35 -3.69 -7.66
N VAL A 50 -15.83 -2.47 -7.51
CA VAL A 50 -15.43 -1.66 -8.67
C VAL A 50 -14.20 -2.30 -9.28
N THR A 51 -14.38 -2.98 -10.41
CA THR A 51 -13.27 -3.43 -11.25
C THR A 51 -12.63 -2.19 -11.84
N LEU A 52 -11.49 -1.79 -11.29
CA LEU A 52 -10.65 -0.75 -11.88
C LEU A 52 -10.14 -1.26 -13.24
N GLN A 53 -10.15 -0.39 -14.26
CA GLN A 53 -9.74 -0.75 -15.62
C GLN A 53 -8.23 -0.99 -15.73
N ASP A 54 -7.47 -0.32 -14.87
CA ASP A 54 -6.00 -0.33 -14.85
C ASP A 54 -5.47 -1.26 -13.75
N GLU A 55 -4.56 -2.17 -14.11
CA GLU A 55 -3.96 -3.14 -13.19
C GLU A 55 -3.15 -2.45 -12.08
N HIS A 56 -2.51 -1.31 -12.39
CA HIS A 56 -1.75 -0.55 -11.41
C HIS A 56 -2.66 0.05 -10.33
N SER A 57 -3.77 0.67 -10.74
CA SER A 57 -4.81 1.20 -9.85
C SER A 57 -5.47 0.11 -9.02
N GLN A 58 -5.71 -1.07 -9.62
CA GLN A 58 -6.21 -2.23 -8.89
C GLN A 58 -5.22 -2.72 -7.81
N ARG A 59 -3.94 -2.81 -8.16
CA ARG A 59 -2.89 -3.17 -7.20
C ARG A 59 -2.79 -2.15 -6.07
N ALA A 60 -2.81 -0.86 -6.39
CA ALA A 60 -2.80 0.23 -5.42
C ALA A 60 -3.99 0.15 -4.45
N ALA A 61 -5.19 -0.17 -4.95
CA ALA A 61 -6.37 -0.33 -4.11
C ALA A 61 -6.22 -1.48 -3.11
N TYR A 62 -5.72 -2.64 -3.55
CA TYR A 62 -5.43 -3.77 -2.66
C TYR A 62 -4.34 -3.43 -1.65
N GLU A 63 -3.21 -2.87 -2.09
CA GLU A 63 -2.12 -2.51 -1.19
C GLU A 63 -2.57 -1.51 -0.12
N LEU A 64 -3.37 -0.52 -0.52
CA LEU A 64 -3.93 0.47 0.40
C LEU A 64 -4.91 -0.16 1.40
N ALA A 65 -5.84 -1.00 0.93
CA ALA A 65 -6.81 -1.68 1.78
C ALA A 65 -6.14 -2.62 2.80
N PHE A 66 -5.23 -3.47 2.36
CA PHE A 66 -4.51 -4.40 3.25
C PHE A 66 -3.56 -3.68 4.20
N SER A 67 -2.96 -2.57 3.76
CA SER A 67 -2.17 -1.74 4.65
C SER A 67 -3.04 -1.09 5.73
N ALA A 68 -4.21 -0.55 5.40
CA ALA A 68 -5.14 -0.02 6.38
C ALA A 68 -5.62 -1.12 7.35
N LEU A 69 -5.95 -2.31 6.84
CA LEU A 69 -6.36 -3.47 7.64
C LEU A 69 -5.31 -3.87 8.68
N LYS A 70 -4.04 -3.88 8.27
CA LYS A 70 -2.90 -4.18 9.15
C LYS A 70 -2.86 -3.26 10.37
N TYR A 71 -3.31 -2.01 10.22
CA TYR A 71 -3.33 -1.01 11.29
C TYR A 71 -4.74 -0.70 11.79
N GLN A 72 -5.76 -1.54 11.52
CA GLN A 72 -7.16 -1.26 11.87
C GLN A 72 -7.31 -0.81 13.33
N ASP A 73 -6.79 -1.59 14.29
CA ASP A 73 -6.87 -1.26 15.72
C ASP A 73 -6.24 0.11 16.07
N LEU A 74 -5.09 0.41 15.48
CA LEU A 74 -4.38 1.66 15.68
C LEU A 74 -5.16 2.84 15.08
N LEU A 75 -5.71 2.67 13.88
CA LEU A 75 -6.49 3.70 13.19
C LEU A 75 -7.77 4.03 13.95
N GLU A 76 -8.46 3.01 14.47
CA GLU A 76 -9.61 3.19 15.36
C GLU A 76 -9.21 3.92 16.65
N GLU A 77 -8.09 3.55 17.29
CA GLU A 77 -7.59 4.25 18.48
C GLU A 77 -7.30 5.74 18.20
N ILE A 78 -6.68 6.05 17.05
CA ILE A 78 -6.41 7.44 16.62
C ILE A 78 -7.71 8.23 16.44
N LEU A 79 -8.72 7.64 15.81
CA LEU A 79 -10.02 8.28 15.60
C LEU A 79 -10.71 8.66 16.92
N LEU A 80 -10.59 7.79 17.93
CA LEU A 80 -11.17 8.01 19.25
C LEU A 80 -10.37 8.99 20.10
N ASP A 81 -9.04 8.83 20.15
CA ASP A 81 -8.13 9.67 20.94
C ASP A 81 -8.03 11.12 20.39
N SER A 82 -8.27 11.31 19.09
CA SER A 82 -8.38 12.63 18.48
C SER A 82 -9.74 13.31 18.72
N CYS A 83 -10.72 12.58 19.27
CA CYS A 83 -12.12 12.97 19.41
C CYS A 83 -12.76 13.38 18.07
N VAL A 84 -12.28 12.80 16.98
CA VAL A 84 -12.85 12.98 15.63
C VAL A 84 -14.00 11.99 15.43
N TYR A 85 -13.96 10.84 16.09
CA TYR A 85 -15.04 9.86 16.09
C TYR A 85 -15.75 9.80 17.47
N PRO A 86 -17.10 9.64 17.54
CA PRO A 86 -18.06 9.48 16.44
C PRO A 86 -18.21 10.74 15.58
N CYS A 87 -18.35 10.56 14.27
CA CYS A 87 -18.47 11.67 13.34
C CYS A 87 -19.93 11.92 12.94
N PRO A 88 -20.59 12.98 13.44
CA PRO A 88 -22.00 13.25 13.10
C PRO A 88 -22.21 13.66 11.63
N SER A 89 -21.17 14.12 10.94
CA SER A 89 -21.25 14.56 9.54
C SER A 89 -20.98 13.46 8.52
N ILE A 90 -20.45 12.31 8.94
CA ILE A 90 -20.06 11.19 8.07
C ILE A 90 -20.93 10.00 8.45
N PRO A 91 -21.76 9.47 7.54
CA PRO A 91 -22.53 8.25 7.76
C PRO A 91 -21.62 7.05 8.03
N ASP A 92 -22.11 6.08 8.81
CA ASP A 92 -21.32 4.89 9.18
C ASP A 92 -20.91 4.05 7.96
N GLU A 93 -21.65 4.13 6.84
CA GLU A 93 -21.31 3.47 5.58
C GLU A 93 -20.00 3.99 4.97
N LEU A 94 -19.56 5.20 5.34
CA LEU A 94 -18.30 5.79 4.88
C LEU A 94 -17.15 5.61 5.87
N THR A 95 -17.36 4.89 6.99
CA THR A 95 -16.29 4.66 7.98
C THR A 95 -15.11 3.88 7.39
N SER A 96 -15.36 2.91 6.51
CA SER A 96 -14.29 2.19 5.81
C SER A 96 -13.44 3.13 4.94
N LEU A 97 -14.09 4.06 4.23
CA LEU A 97 -13.40 5.09 3.45
C LEU A 97 -12.60 6.04 4.36
N LEU A 98 -13.19 6.46 5.48
CA LEU A 98 -12.52 7.29 6.50
C LEU A 98 -11.24 6.64 7.02
N VAL A 99 -11.28 5.36 7.37
CA VAL A 99 -10.15 4.61 7.93
C VAL A 99 -9.04 4.42 6.89
N VAL A 100 -9.40 4.03 5.67
CA VAL A 100 -8.46 3.87 4.57
C VAL A 100 -7.76 5.19 4.21
N MET A 101 -8.53 6.28 4.12
CA MET A 101 -7.96 7.61 3.84
C MET A 101 -7.14 8.15 5.02
N LEU A 102 -7.49 7.82 6.26
CA LEU A 102 -6.67 8.17 7.43
C LEU A 102 -5.30 7.47 7.39
N TYR A 103 -5.27 6.20 7.00
CA TYR A 103 -4.00 5.47 6.83
C TYR A 103 -3.10 6.13 5.79
N ASP A 104 -3.65 6.51 4.64
CA ASP A 104 -2.89 7.23 3.62
C ASP A 104 -2.44 8.63 4.10
N LEU A 105 -3.35 9.39 4.73
CA LEU A 105 -3.05 10.73 5.22
C LEU A 105 -1.91 10.74 6.24
N GLN A 106 -1.88 9.78 7.17
CA GLN A 106 -0.78 9.69 8.13
C GLN A 106 0.55 9.32 7.47
N ASP A 107 0.53 8.46 6.45
CA ASP A 107 1.72 8.03 5.71
C ASP A 107 2.33 9.19 4.93
N ARG A 108 1.47 10.08 4.42
CA ARG A 108 1.84 11.37 3.80
C ARG A 108 2.11 12.49 4.81
N LYS A 109 2.30 12.15 6.09
CA LYS A 109 2.61 13.10 7.18
C LYS A 109 1.58 14.24 7.31
N PHE A 110 0.31 13.95 7.02
CA PHE A 110 -0.81 14.90 7.10
C PHE A 110 -0.76 16.07 6.09
N GLU A 111 0.02 15.94 5.02
CA GLU A 111 -0.04 16.86 3.88
C GLU A 111 -1.28 16.56 3.02
N PRO A 112 -1.79 17.54 2.23
CA PRO A 112 -2.84 17.28 1.24
C PRO A 112 -2.29 16.39 0.11
N ARG A 113 -3.17 15.63 -0.55
CA ARG A 113 -2.77 14.85 -1.73
C ARG A 113 -2.69 15.75 -2.96
N GLN A 114 -2.01 15.26 -3.99
CA GLN A 114 -2.06 15.85 -5.32
C GLN A 114 -3.39 15.46 -5.99
N VAL A 115 -4.19 16.45 -6.36
CA VAL A 115 -5.40 16.22 -7.17
C VAL A 115 -4.98 16.22 -8.63
N PHE A 116 -5.43 15.22 -9.39
CA PHE A 116 -5.15 15.09 -10.82
C PHE A 116 -6.29 15.72 -11.63
N ASP A 117 -5.96 16.58 -12.59
CA ASP A 117 -6.93 17.36 -13.36
C ASP A 117 -7.86 16.49 -14.24
N GLU A 118 -7.47 15.24 -14.52
CA GLU A 118 -8.19 14.31 -15.39
C GLU A 118 -9.20 13.40 -14.66
N GLU A 119 -9.27 13.51 -13.32
CA GLU A 119 -10.10 12.63 -12.51
C GLU A 119 -11.54 13.14 -12.36
N GLU A 120 -12.52 12.25 -12.54
CA GLU A 120 -13.90 12.51 -12.15
C GLU A 120 -14.01 12.48 -10.61
N PRO A 121 -14.34 13.63 -9.97
CA PRO A 121 -14.33 13.71 -8.52
C PRO A 121 -15.47 12.90 -7.89
N VAL A 122 -15.15 12.15 -6.85
CA VAL A 122 -16.14 11.40 -6.06
C VAL A 122 -16.50 12.21 -4.81
N ALA A 123 -17.77 12.57 -4.69
CA ALA A 123 -18.27 13.47 -3.64
C ALA A 123 -17.96 12.95 -2.21
N GLU A 124 -18.06 11.63 -2.02
CA GLU A 124 -17.76 10.96 -0.75
C GLU A 124 -16.28 11.09 -0.40
N VAL A 125 -15.38 10.86 -1.35
CA VAL A 125 -13.91 10.97 -1.15
C VAL A 125 -13.56 12.40 -0.77
N GLN A 126 -14.07 13.38 -1.52
CA GLN A 126 -13.84 14.79 -1.21
C GLN A 126 -14.37 15.16 0.18
N LYS A 127 -15.57 14.68 0.54
CA LYS A 127 -16.16 14.94 1.86
C LYS A 127 -15.27 14.40 2.99
N ILE A 128 -14.80 13.15 2.88
CA ILE A 128 -13.90 12.53 3.86
C ILE A 128 -12.55 13.26 3.90
N GLU A 129 -12.00 13.62 2.75
CA GLU A 129 -10.73 14.35 2.65
C GLU A 129 -10.79 15.70 3.37
N HIS A 130 -11.79 16.53 3.07
CA HIS A 130 -11.98 17.82 3.73
C HIS A 130 -12.16 17.65 5.24
N TYR A 131 -12.91 16.63 5.64
CA TYR A 131 -13.14 16.32 7.04
C TYR A 131 -11.85 15.95 7.76
N LEU A 132 -11.09 14.96 7.27
CA LEU A 132 -9.80 14.57 7.87
C LEU A 132 -8.81 15.73 7.89
N HIS A 133 -8.73 16.49 6.81
CA HIS A 133 -7.85 17.65 6.72
C HIS A 133 -8.19 18.74 7.75
N SER A 134 -9.49 18.98 8.01
CA SER A 134 -9.93 19.95 9.02
C SER A 134 -9.48 19.58 10.45
N PHE A 135 -9.24 18.29 10.72
CA PHE A 135 -8.76 17.78 12.00
C PHE A 135 -7.29 17.32 11.99
N ARG A 136 -6.53 17.60 10.93
CA ARG A 136 -5.16 17.09 10.73
C ARG A 136 -4.24 17.26 11.94
N THR A 137 -4.30 18.40 12.63
CA THR A 137 -3.47 18.65 13.82
C THR A 137 -3.85 17.74 15.00
N LYS A 138 -5.16 17.50 15.20
CA LYS A 138 -5.63 16.59 16.26
C LYS A 138 -5.26 15.14 15.94
N LEU A 139 -5.41 14.73 14.68
CA LEU A 139 -5.04 13.40 14.22
C LEU A 139 -3.52 13.17 14.32
N ALA A 140 -2.71 14.12 13.91
CA ALA A 140 -1.26 14.06 14.05
C ALA A 140 -0.82 13.97 15.52
N ALA A 141 -1.47 14.74 16.40
CA ALA A 141 -1.22 14.66 17.84
C ALA A 141 -1.65 13.30 18.42
N ALA A 142 -2.75 12.72 17.96
CA ALA A 142 -3.20 11.40 18.37
C ALA A 142 -2.24 10.29 17.93
N VAL A 143 -1.73 10.33 16.68
CA VAL A 143 -0.66 9.43 16.23
C VAL A 143 0.59 9.55 17.11
N ALA A 144 0.99 10.78 17.45
CA ALA A 144 2.14 11.00 18.32
C ALA A 144 1.91 10.43 19.74
N ARG A 145 0.73 10.62 20.33
CA ARG A 145 0.38 10.02 21.62
C ARG A 145 0.36 8.51 21.58
N CYS A 146 -0.21 7.91 20.52
CA CYS A 146 -0.20 6.46 20.32
C CYS A 146 1.23 5.92 20.23
N ARG A 147 2.12 6.62 19.52
CA ARG A 147 3.55 6.27 19.44
C ARG A 147 4.25 6.34 20.79
N ILE A 148 4.05 7.42 21.56
CA ILE A 148 4.63 7.58 22.90
C ILE A 148 4.11 6.49 23.85
N LYS A 149 2.80 6.21 23.83
CA LYS A 149 2.16 5.18 24.64
C LYS A 149 2.76 3.78 24.41
N ASN A 150 3.16 3.49 23.17
CA ASN A 150 3.74 2.20 22.77
C ASN A 150 5.28 2.21 22.69
N ASP A 151 5.94 3.28 23.12
CA ASP A 151 7.40 3.48 22.98
C ASP A 151 7.93 3.22 21.54
N ALA A 152 7.17 3.71 20.55
CA ALA A 152 7.35 3.35 19.14
C ALA A 152 7.87 4.53 18.30
N LEU A 153 8.96 4.29 17.55
CA LEU A 153 9.55 5.30 16.65
C LEU A 153 8.71 5.56 15.39
N SER A 154 7.94 4.58 14.94
CA SER A 154 6.99 4.69 13.82
C SER A 154 5.77 3.81 14.10
N ILE A 155 4.70 3.96 13.31
CA ILE A 155 3.52 3.09 13.45
C ILE A 155 3.84 1.62 13.18
N GLU A 156 4.88 1.32 12.41
CA GLU A 156 5.33 -0.05 12.12
C GLU A 156 5.77 -0.79 13.38
N HIS A 157 6.36 -0.07 14.34
CA HIS A 157 6.83 -0.62 15.60
C HIS A 157 5.70 -0.89 16.61
N ILE A 158 4.48 -0.42 16.31
CA ILE A 158 3.29 -0.67 17.15
C ILE A 158 2.72 -2.07 16.89
N LEU A 159 3.00 -2.64 15.71
CA LEU A 159 2.49 -3.95 15.34
C LEU A 159 3.12 -5.08 16.17
N PRO A 160 2.46 -6.24 16.29
CA PRO A 160 3.06 -7.41 16.92
C PRO A 160 4.43 -7.77 16.33
N GLU A 161 5.38 -8.18 17.19
CA GLU A 161 6.74 -8.54 16.76
C GLU A 161 6.78 -9.62 15.67
N THR A 162 5.81 -10.52 15.65
CA THR A 162 5.69 -11.57 14.64
C THR A 162 5.52 -10.98 13.24
N ILE A 163 4.63 -9.99 13.11
CA ILE A 163 4.39 -9.26 11.86
C ILE A 163 5.63 -8.45 11.48
N GLN A 164 6.24 -7.76 12.44
CA GLN A 164 7.47 -6.99 12.19
C GLN A 164 8.60 -7.88 11.66
N LYS A 165 8.86 -9.03 12.32
CA LYS A 165 9.89 -10.00 11.89
C LYS A 165 9.59 -10.57 10.51
N GLN A 166 8.33 -10.82 10.20
CA GLN A 166 7.92 -11.29 8.88
C GLN A 166 8.19 -10.24 7.81
N GLN A 167 7.90 -8.96 8.07
CA GLN A 167 8.18 -7.87 7.13
C GLN A 167 9.69 -7.68 6.91
N LEU A 168 10.48 -7.69 7.99
CA LEU A 168 11.93 -7.59 7.88
C LEU A 168 12.49 -8.72 7.01
N ARG A 169 12.04 -9.95 7.24
CA ARG A 169 12.42 -11.11 6.41
C ARG A 169 11.99 -10.94 4.97
N ALA A 170 10.75 -10.54 4.71
CA ALA A 170 10.24 -10.32 3.36
C ALA A 170 11.02 -9.21 2.62
N SER A 171 11.38 -8.13 3.31
CA SER A 171 12.16 -7.01 2.73
C SER A 171 13.62 -7.37 2.43
N ALA A 172 14.16 -8.36 3.16
CA ALA A 172 15.53 -8.83 2.99
C ALA A 172 15.67 -9.91 1.91
N LEU A 173 14.56 -10.53 1.49
CA LEU A 173 14.57 -11.53 0.42
C LEU A 173 14.65 -10.84 -0.95
N PRO A 174 15.43 -11.40 -1.91
CA PRO A 174 15.37 -10.95 -3.29
C PRO A 174 13.99 -11.24 -3.88
N LEU A 175 13.56 -10.41 -4.82
CA LEU A 175 12.33 -10.61 -5.58
C LEU A 175 12.54 -11.77 -6.54
N CYS A 176 11.66 -12.77 -6.46
CA CYS A 176 11.62 -13.88 -7.39
C CYS A 176 10.64 -13.55 -8.52
N VAL A 177 11.11 -13.60 -9.77
CA VAL A 177 10.32 -13.27 -10.95
C VAL A 177 10.45 -14.37 -11.98
N TRP A 178 9.32 -14.86 -12.49
CA TRP A 178 9.25 -15.82 -13.58
C TRP A 178 9.15 -15.13 -14.92
N VAL A 179 9.93 -15.60 -15.89
CA VAL A 179 9.74 -15.26 -17.30
C VAL A 179 8.63 -16.12 -17.85
N ASN A 180 7.55 -15.49 -18.33
CA ASN A 180 6.45 -16.18 -18.97
C ASN A 180 6.87 -16.63 -20.37
N THR A 181 7.40 -17.84 -20.47
CA THR A 181 7.89 -18.44 -21.72
C THR A 181 6.80 -18.66 -22.77
N LEU A 182 5.52 -18.56 -22.40
CA LEU A 182 4.39 -18.58 -23.36
C LEU A 182 4.19 -17.24 -24.07
N ARG A 183 4.74 -16.14 -23.52
CA ARG A 183 4.58 -14.77 -24.02
C ARG A 183 5.86 -14.21 -24.64
N ILE A 184 7.01 -14.57 -24.08
CA ILE A 184 8.32 -14.06 -24.50
C ILE A 184 9.39 -15.15 -24.40
N SER A 185 10.38 -15.14 -25.30
CA SER A 185 11.54 -16.04 -25.15
C SER A 185 12.51 -15.51 -24.08
N LEU A 186 13.30 -16.39 -23.47
CA LEU A 186 14.30 -15.97 -22.46
C LEU A 186 15.31 -14.95 -23.03
N GLN A 187 15.73 -15.13 -24.29
CA GLN A 187 16.67 -14.20 -24.92
C GLN A 187 16.07 -12.82 -25.16
N ASP A 188 14.80 -12.78 -25.55
CA ASP A 188 14.08 -11.52 -25.73
C ASP A 188 13.88 -10.82 -24.39
N ALA A 189 13.45 -11.55 -23.35
CA ALA A 189 13.30 -10.99 -22.01
C ALA A 189 14.62 -10.40 -21.47
N PHE A 190 15.75 -11.07 -21.70
CA PHE A 190 17.07 -10.54 -21.29
C PHE A 190 17.49 -9.31 -22.10
N ARG A 191 17.11 -9.24 -23.39
CA ARG A 191 17.37 -8.07 -24.21
C ARG A 191 16.53 -6.88 -23.73
N ASP A 192 15.23 -7.09 -23.52
CA ASP A 192 14.32 -6.05 -23.06
C ASP A 192 14.75 -5.51 -21.68
N LEU A 193 15.12 -6.39 -20.74
CA LEU A 193 15.70 -5.99 -19.45
C LEU A 193 16.99 -5.17 -19.62
N LYS A 194 17.85 -5.54 -20.57
CA LYS A 194 19.08 -4.79 -20.85
C LYS A 194 18.78 -3.41 -21.45
N GLU A 195 17.77 -3.31 -22.31
CA GLU A 195 17.30 -2.05 -22.88
C GLU A 195 16.70 -1.13 -21.80
N GLU A 196 16.04 -1.68 -20.78
CA GLU A 196 15.60 -0.95 -19.57
C GLU A 196 16.74 -0.59 -18.58
N GLY A 197 17.98 -0.97 -18.92
CA GLY A 197 19.19 -0.65 -18.16
C GLY A 197 19.60 -1.68 -17.10
N PHE A 198 18.98 -2.86 -17.07
CA PHE A 198 19.35 -3.92 -16.13
C PHE A 198 20.61 -4.67 -16.57
N THR A 199 21.42 -5.07 -15.61
CA THR A 199 22.66 -5.83 -15.83
C THR A 199 22.59 -7.20 -15.17
N ARG A 200 23.01 -8.25 -15.88
CA ARG A 200 23.03 -9.61 -15.32
C ARG A 200 24.25 -9.81 -14.42
N VAL A 201 24.05 -10.39 -13.24
CA VAL A 201 25.11 -10.86 -12.32
C VAL A 201 25.04 -12.37 -12.13
N GLU A 202 26.11 -12.96 -11.56
CA GLU A 202 26.26 -14.41 -11.42
C GLU A 202 25.63 -14.97 -10.15
N SER A 203 25.52 -14.16 -9.09
CA SER A 203 25.03 -14.59 -7.79
C SER A 203 24.04 -13.58 -7.20
N VAL A 204 23.13 -14.10 -6.37
CA VAL A 204 22.22 -13.31 -5.54
C VAL A 204 22.98 -12.36 -4.60
N ALA A 205 24.20 -12.74 -4.18
CA ALA A 205 25.04 -11.92 -3.32
C ALA A 205 25.56 -10.64 -4.00
N ASP A 206 25.62 -10.63 -5.34
CA ASP A 206 26.10 -9.50 -6.14
C ASP A 206 24.94 -8.60 -6.61
N LEU A 207 23.71 -8.89 -6.16
CA LEU A 207 22.55 -8.09 -6.52
C LEU A 207 22.65 -6.71 -5.89
N ASP A 208 22.70 -5.70 -6.74
CA ASP A 208 22.71 -4.30 -6.36
C ASP A 208 21.99 -3.42 -7.39
N HIS A 209 21.31 -2.38 -6.93
CA HIS A 209 20.67 -1.35 -7.76
C HIS A 209 19.89 -1.91 -8.97
N TYR A 210 20.47 -1.89 -10.18
CA TYR A 210 19.86 -2.32 -11.45
C TYR A 210 20.43 -3.64 -11.96
N THR A 211 20.64 -4.61 -11.08
CA THR A 211 21.10 -5.94 -11.48
C THR A 211 20.04 -7.01 -11.31
N TYR A 212 20.18 -8.10 -12.04
CA TYR A 212 19.40 -9.32 -11.86
C TYR A 212 20.27 -10.57 -11.98
N CYS A 213 19.87 -11.65 -11.31
CA CYS A 213 20.52 -12.97 -11.39
C CYS A 213 19.52 -13.98 -11.96
N VAL A 214 20.01 -14.99 -12.69
CA VAL A 214 19.18 -16.13 -13.12
C VAL A 214 19.37 -17.26 -12.12
N ASP A 215 18.32 -17.99 -11.76
CA ASP A 215 18.45 -19.15 -10.89
C ASP A 215 19.28 -20.26 -11.56
N GLN A 216 20.11 -20.94 -10.77
CA GLN A 216 21.02 -21.98 -11.26
C GLN A 216 20.28 -23.25 -11.71
N HIS A 217 19.11 -23.52 -11.13
CA HIS A 217 18.31 -24.72 -11.35
C HIS A 217 17.10 -24.44 -12.26
N CYS A 218 16.58 -23.22 -12.25
CA CYS A 218 15.41 -22.78 -13.02
C CYS A 218 15.75 -21.58 -13.93
N HIS A 219 15.97 -21.84 -15.23
CA HIS A 219 16.44 -20.83 -16.18
C HIS A 219 15.39 -19.76 -16.54
N ASP A 220 14.14 -20.00 -16.17
CA ASP A 220 13.00 -19.09 -16.28
C ASP A 220 12.77 -18.26 -15.02
N VAL A 221 13.57 -18.45 -13.98
CA VAL A 221 13.47 -17.70 -12.72
C VAL A 221 14.60 -16.67 -12.62
N LEU A 222 14.22 -15.44 -12.29
CA LEU A 222 15.09 -14.29 -12.12
C LEU A 222 14.98 -13.75 -10.69
N PHE A 223 16.12 -13.32 -10.14
CA PHE A 223 16.20 -12.65 -8.86
C PHE A 223 16.58 -11.19 -9.03
N PHE A 224 15.84 -10.30 -8.36
CA PHE A 224 16.11 -8.87 -8.32
C PHE A 224 16.24 -8.37 -6.87
N PRO A 225 16.99 -7.28 -6.62
CA PRO A 225 16.93 -6.55 -5.35
C PRO A 225 15.48 -6.17 -4.98
N SER A 226 15.12 -6.29 -3.70
CA SER A 226 13.78 -5.91 -3.19
C SER A 226 13.43 -4.44 -3.44
N SER A 227 14.44 -3.56 -3.53
CA SER A 227 14.29 -2.15 -3.87
C SER A 227 13.73 -1.90 -5.28
N LEU A 228 13.81 -2.87 -6.18
CA LEU A 228 13.33 -2.73 -7.56
C LEU A 228 11.86 -3.11 -7.76
N LYS A 229 11.16 -3.54 -6.70
CA LYS A 229 9.76 -4.02 -6.78
C LYS A 229 8.87 -3.04 -7.54
N GLU A 230 8.84 -1.78 -7.10
CA GLU A 230 8.02 -0.74 -7.72
C GLU A 230 8.37 -0.50 -9.19
N LYS A 231 9.68 -0.47 -9.53
CA LYS A 231 10.08 -0.25 -10.92
C LYS A 231 9.66 -1.42 -11.82
N LEU A 232 9.87 -2.65 -11.36
CA LEU A 232 9.48 -3.85 -12.11
C LEU A 232 7.97 -3.89 -12.33
N LEU A 233 7.20 -3.64 -11.28
CA LEU A 233 5.74 -3.64 -11.32
C LEU A 233 5.14 -2.55 -12.24
N ASN A 234 5.92 -1.51 -12.55
CA ASN A 234 5.57 -0.42 -13.46
C ASN A 234 6.21 -0.55 -14.86
N SER A 235 6.93 -1.65 -15.13
CA SER A 235 7.51 -1.92 -16.45
C SER A 235 6.48 -2.53 -17.41
N ASP A 236 6.65 -2.29 -18.70
CA ASP A 236 5.82 -2.88 -19.76
C ASP A 236 5.91 -4.42 -19.74
N LEU A 237 7.05 -4.95 -19.29
CA LEU A 237 7.25 -6.39 -19.12
C LEU A 237 6.26 -7.02 -18.12
N PHE A 238 5.90 -6.29 -17.07
CA PHE A 238 4.87 -6.74 -16.12
C PHE A 238 3.45 -6.51 -16.65
N ALA A 239 3.18 -5.34 -17.24
CA ALA A 239 1.87 -5.02 -17.81
C ALA A 239 1.45 -6.00 -18.92
N ASP A 240 2.40 -6.47 -19.74
CA ASP A 240 2.14 -7.45 -20.80
C ASP A 240 2.05 -8.91 -20.30
N CYS A 241 2.17 -9.14 -18.99
CA CYS A 241 2.30 -10.46 -18.37
C CYS A 241 3.50 -11.28 -18.90
N LYS A 242 4.58 -10.60 -19.31
CA LYS A 242 5.84 -11.25 -19.76
C LYS A 242 6.70 -11.65 -18.56
N LEU A 243 6.62 -10.90 -17.47
CA LEU A 243 7.23 -11.21 -16.18
C LEU A 243 6.15 -11.39 -15.11
N LEU A 244 6.34 -12.35 -14.21
CA LEU A 244 5.41 -12.68 -13.12
C LEU A 244 6.14 -12.69 -11.78
N LEU A 245 5.67 -11.93 -10.79
CA LEU A 245 6.26 -11.89 -9.45
C LEU A 245 5.77 -13.09 -8.61
N GLN A 246 6.66 -13.70 -7.83
CA GLN A 246 6.36 -14.78 -6.88
C GLN A 246 6.42 -14.31 -5.42
#